data_AF-A0A9D6G6Y1-F1
#
_entry.id   AF-A0A9D6G6Y1-F1
#
_cell.length_a   1.000
_cell.length_b   1.000
_cell.length_c   1.000
_cell.angle_alpha   90.00
_cell.angle_beta   90.00
_cell.angle_gamma   90.00
#
_symmetry.space_group_name_H-M   'P 1'
#
loop_
_entity.id
_entity.type
_entity.pdbx_description
1 polymer ?
#
loop_
_entity_poly.entity_id
_entity_poly.type
_entity_poly.pdbx_seq_one_letter_code
_entity_poly.pdbx_strand_id
1 'polypeptide(L)' 'MAAIAGVAADRLRSFVERIERLEEEKQALTNDIREVYSEAKGAGFDVKILRQVVRLRKMDAADRSQMEAVLDVYKRALDM' A
#
# COMPACT_ATOMS: atom_id res chain seq x y z
N MET A 1 26.08 -25.76 15.37
CA MET A 1 26.08 -24.58 14.47
C MET A 1 26.82 -24.98 13.20
N ALA A 2 26.10 -25.57 12.24
CA ALA A 2 26.71 -26.00 10.97
C ALA A 2 27.24 -24.75 10.27
N ALA A 3 28.55 -24.72 10.03
CA ALA A 3 29.20 -23.67 9.27
C ALA A 3 28.44 -23.48 7.96
N ILE A 4 27.91 -22.28 7.77
CA ILE A 4 27.37 -21.83 6.49
C ILE A 4 28.58 -21.83 5.55
N ALA A 5 28.82 -22.96 4.88
CA ALA A 5 29.94 -23.15 3.96
C ALA A 5 29.96 -21.97 2.97
N GLY A 6 31.15 -21.44 2.62
CA GLY A 6 31.31 -20.12 1.98
C GLY A 6 30.30 -19.78 0.86
N VAL A 7 29.93 -20.75 0.02
CA VAL A 7 28.90 -20.58 -1.04
C VAL A 7 27.51 -20.22 -0.49
N ALA A 8 27.11 -20.76 0.66
CA ALA A 8 25.86 -20.44 1.32
C ALA A 8 25.92 -19.04 1.99
N ALA A 9 27.10 -18.58 2.42
CA ALA A 9 27.28 -17.25 2.97
C ALA A 9 27.22 -16.17 1.87
N ASP A 10 27.80 -16.44 0.70
CA ASP A 10 27.75 -15.52 -0.45
C ASP A 10 26.33 -15.40 -1.02
N ARG A 11 25.58 -16.50 -1.11
CA ARG A 11 24.16 -16.46 -1.50
C ARG A 11 23.31 -15.69 -0.49
N LEU A 12 23.54 -15.90 0.80
CA LEU A 12 22.84 -15.16 1.86
C LEU A 12 23.13 -13.66 1.75
N ARG A 13 24.40 -13.28 1.58
CA ARG A 13 24.81 -11.88 1.36
C ARG A 13 24.10 -11.26 0.16
N SER A 14 24.09 -11.96 -0.98
CA SER A 14 23.39 -11.49 -2.18
C SER A 14 21.89 -11.28 -1.96
N PHE A 15 21.21 -12.15 -1.20
CA PHE A 15 19.81 -11.95 -0.85
C PHE A 15 19.62 -10.72 0.04
N VAL A 16 20.45 -10.54 1.07
CA VAL A 16 20.37 -9.39 1.98
C VAL A 16 20.57 -8.08 1.22
N GLU A 17 21.64 -7.96 0.43
CA GLU A 17 21.93 -6.73 -0.33
C GLU A 17 20.80 -6.37 -1.30
N ARG A 18 20.19 -7.38 -1.95
CA ARG A 18 19.05 -7.17 -2.85
C ARG A 18 17.80 -6.71 -2.08
N ILE A 19 17.55 -7.25 -0.89
CA ILE A 19 16.42 -6.86 -0.05
C ILE A 19 16.61 -5.44 0.47
N GLU A 20 17.81 -5.09 0.94
CA GLU A 20 18.12 -3.74 1.44
C GLU A 20 17.89 -2.68 0.35
N ARG A 21 18.39 -2.93 -0.87
CA ARG A 21 18.12 -2.04 -2.00
C ARG A 21 16.62 -1.90 -2.31
N LEU A 22 15.87 -3.01 -2.29
CA LEU A 22 14.41 -2.97 -2.52
C LEU A 22 13.67 -2.22 -1.40
N GLU A 23 14.12 -2.33 -0.15
CA GLU A 23 13.56 -1.57 0.97
C GLU A 23 13.87 -0.07 0.86
N GLU A 24 15.07 0.31 0.39
CA GLU A 24 15.40 1.70 0.07
C GLU A 24 14.51 2.26 -1.04
N GLU A 25 14.34 1.53 -2.15
CA GLU A 25 13.45 1.92 -3.26
C GLU A 25 11.99 2.07 -2.78
N LYS A 26 11.51 1.12 -1.98
CA LYS A 26 10.17 1.18 -1.37
C LYS A 26 10.01 2.37 -0.42
N GLN A 27 11.06 2.71 0.34
CA GLN A 27 11.04 3.87 1.23
C GLN A 27 11.01 5.18 0.44
N ALA A 28 11.78 5.29 -0.65
CA ALA A 28 11.73 6.43 -1.56
C ALA A 28 10.31 6.61 -2.15
N LEU A 29 9.75 5.55 -2.74
CA LEU A 29 8.37 5.58 -3.27
C LEU A 29 7.33 5.94 -2.22
N THR A 30 7.50 5.47 -0.98
CA THR A 30 6.60 5.80 0.13
C THR A 30 6.67 7.29 0.48
N ASN A 31 7.86 7.89 0.41
CA ASN A 31 8.05 9.32 0.64
C ASN A 31 7.43 10.14 -0.49
N ASP A 32 7.66 9.78 -1.75
CA ASP A 32 7.04 10.45 -2.90
C ASP A 32 5.51 10.45 -2.79
N ILE A 33 4.91 9.31 -2.41
CA ILE A 33 3.46 9.22 -2.18
C ILE A 33 3.01 10.18 -1.06
N ARG A 34 3.80 10.32 0.02
CA ARG A 34 3.48 11.25 1.13
C ARG A 34 3.56 12.71 0.68
N GLU A 35 4.52 13.05 -0.18
CA GLU A 35 4.66 14.39 -0.74
C GLU A 35 3.44 14.73 -1.60
N VAL A 36 3.01 13.83 -2.50
CA VAL A 36 1.79 14.02 -3.30
C VAL A 36 0.55 14.24 -2.43
N TYR A 37 0.38 13.48 -1.35
CA TYR A 37 -0.73 13.73 -0.41
C TYR A 37 -0.60 15.08 0.32
N SER A 38 0.63 15.53 0.58
CA SER A 38 0.88 16.82 1.24
C SER A 38 0.61 17.98 0.29
N GLU A 39 0.99 17.87 -0.98
CA GLU A 39 0.63 18.82 -2.03
C GLU A 39 -0.88 18.91 -2.20
N ALA A 40 -1.58 17.76 -2.27
CA ALA A 40 -3.04 17.73 -2.36
C ALA A 40 -3.70 18.44 -1.16
N LYS A 41 -3.14 18.27 0.05
CA LYS A 41 -3.58 19.01 1.25
C LYS A 41 -3.37 20.53 1.08
N GLY A 42 -2.21 20.95 0.58
CA GLY A 42 -1.90 22.36 0.31
C GLY A 42 -2.83 22.99 -0.74
N ALA A 43 -3.26 22.19 -1.71
CA ALA A 43 -4.24 22.57 -2.72
C ALA A 43 -5.70 22.54 -2.22
N GLY A 44 -5.95 22.17 -0.95
CA GLY A 44 -7.27 22.20 -0.32
C GLY A 44 -8.09 20.91 -0.42
N PHE A 45 -7.50 19.79 -0.88
CA PHE A 45 -8.20 18.50 -0.93
C PHE A 45 -8.18 17.77 0.42
N ASP A 46 -9.26 17.03 0.71
CA ASP A 46 -9.30 16.13 1.87
C ASP A 46 -8.49 14.85 1.58
N VAL A 47 -7.32 14.76 2.22
CA VAL A 47 -6.40 13.62 2.11
C VAL A 47 -7.02 12.29 2.59
N LYS A 48 -7.92 12.31 3.58
CA LYS A 48 -8.57 11.08 4.07
C LYS A 48 -9.48 10.52 3.00
N ILE A 49 -10.27 11.38 2.34
CA ILE A 49 -11.15 10.98 1.24
C ILE A 49 -10.33 10.51 0.03
N LEU A 50 -9.23 11.20 -0.33
CA LEU A 50 -8.34 10.75 -1.40
C LEU A 50 -7.78 9.34 -1.15
N ARG A 51 -7.35 9.03 0.08
CA ARG A 51 -6.89 7.68 0.44
C ARG A 51 -7.99 6.63 0.26
N GLN A 52 -9.24 6.96 0.62
CA GLN A 52 -10.38 6.08 0.38
C GLN A 52 -10.60 5.86 -1.12
N VAL A 53 -10.58 6.92 -1.94
CA VAL A 53 -10.70 6.83 -3.40
C VAL A 53 -9.60 5.95 -3.99
N VAL A 54 -8.34 6.13 -3.59
CA VAL A 54 -7.23 5.29 -4.07
C VAL A 54 -7.43 3.83 -3.69
N ARG A 55 -7.91 3.54 -2.48
CA ARG A 55 -8.26 2.17 -2.07
C ARG A 55 -9.37 1.58 -2.93
N LEU A 56 -10.46 2.31 -3.15
CA LEU A 56 -11.58 1.86 -3.99
C LEU A 56 -11.14 1.60 -5.43
N ARG A 57 -10.24 2.43 -5.97
CA ARG A 57 -9.69 2.27 -7.33
C ARG A 57 -8.76 1.07 -7.48
N LYS A 58 -8.19 0.56 -6.38
CA LYS A 58 -7.37 -0.67 -6.38
C LYS A 58 -8.21 -1.94 -6.34
N MET A 59 -9.47 -1.85 -5.93
CA MET A 59 -10.40 -2.98 -5.95
C MET A 59 -10.88 -3.23 -7.38
N ASP A 60 -11.05 -4.49 -7.76
CA ASP A 60 -11.70 -4.81 -9.02
C ASP A 60 -13.16 -4.32 -9.00
N ALA A 61 -13.74 -4.23 -10.20
CA ALA A 61 -15.06 -3.65 -10.36
C ALA A 61 -16.16 -4.51 -9.72
N ALA A 62 -16.01 -5.83 -9.70
CA ALA A 62 -17.01 -6.74 -9.16
C ALA A 62 -17.01 -6.67 -7.62
N ASP A 63 -15.84 -6.76 -6.99
CA ASP A 63 -15.69 -6.65 -5.53
C ASP A 63 -16.20 -5.30 -5.03
N ARG A 64 -15.92 -4.21 -5.77
CA ARG A 64 -16.43 -2.88 -5.42
C ARG A 64 -17.96 -2.82 -5.49
N SER A 65 -18.55 -3.34 -6.56
CA SER A 65 -20.01 -3.35 -6.73
C SER A 65 -20.70 -4.19 -5.65
N GLN A 66 -20.13 -5.35 -5.31
CA GLN A 66 -20.63 -6.18 -4.20
C GLN A 66 -20.53 -5.45 -2.85
N MET A 67 -19.39 -4.83 -2.56
CA MET A 67 -19.20 -4.06 -1.33
C MET A 67 -20.19 -2.88 -1.26
N GLU A 68 -20.41 -2.15 -2.34
CA GLU A 68 -21.38 -1.05 -2.42
C GLU A 68 -22.81 -1.55 -2.16
N ALA A 69 -23.20 -2.69 -2.73
CA ALA A 69 -24.51 -3.29 -2.49
C ALA A 69 -24.71 -3.67 -1.00
N VAL A 70 -23.70 -4.28 -0.38
CA VAL A 70 -23.75 -4.63 1.05
C VAL A 70 -23.79 -3.38 1.93
N LEU A 71 -23.00 -2.36 1.60
CA LEU A 71 -22.98 -1.09 2.32
C LEU A 71 -24.35 -0.40 2.28
N ASP A 72 -25.01 -0.42 1.12
CA ASP A 72 -26.34 0.15 0.95
C ASP A 72 -27.40 -0.59 1.80
N VAL A 73 -27.35 -1.92 1.86
CA VAL A 73 -28.21 -2.71 2.76
C VAL A 73 -28.03 -2.30 4.21
N TYR A 74 -26.78 -2.13 4.67
CA TYR A 74 -26.50 -1.73 6.05
C TYR A 74 -26.95 -0.30 6.35
N LYS A 75 -26.77 0.64 5.41
CA LYS A 75 -27.27 2.02 5.57
C LYS A 75 -28.78 2.07 5.71
N ARG A 76 -29.50 1.36 4.82
CA ARG A 76 -30.96 1.25 4.89
C ARG A 76 -31.43 0.64 6.22
N ALA A 77 -30.72 -0.36 6.73
CA ALA A 77 -31.06 -0.99 8.02
C ALA A 77 -30.81 -0.06 9.23
N LEU A 78 -29.99 0.98 9.06
CA LEU A 78 -29.64 1.95 10.09
C LEU A 78 -30.31 3.33 9.88
N ASP A 79 -31.26 3.43 8.93
CA ASP A 79 -31.90 4.69 8.52
C ASP A 79 -30.90 5.81 8.15
N MET A 80 -29.77 5.44 7.52
CA MET A 80 -28.70 6.33 7.04
C MET A 80 -28.78 6.64 5.55
#